data_AF-A0A9J6B7D3-F1
#
_entry.id   AF-A0A9J6B7D3-F1
#
_cell.length_a   1.000
_cell.length_b   1.000
_cell.length_c   1.000
_cell.angle_alpha   90.00
_cell.angle_beta   90.00
_cell.angle_gamma   90.00
#
_symmetry.space_group_name_H-M   'P 1'
#
loop_
_entity.id
_entity.type
_entity.pdbx_description
1 polymer ?
#
loop_
_entity_poly.entity_id
_entity_poly.type
_entity_poly.pdbx_seq_one_letter_code
_entity_poly.pdbx_strand_id
1 'polypeptide(L)'
;MFLHIQYLLPFVLVAASEVNLLHLEYFQFSSRMTALALAYDVQIRAFFYHIFFFQLAEKAVLLEDRRDAYPFFYHSWIEILNMDAEIVDQDGLGLTFVCEGESLGSRREIEFFPNGKAIVVDSKNMEYYVNLLIQHRYVTSIAEQVAYFS
;
A
#
# COMPACT_ATOMS: atom_id res chain seq x y z
N MET A 1 -17.32 24.43 11.29
CA MET A 1 -17.63 24.11 9.87
C MET A 1 -17.90 22.61 9.81
N PHE A 2 -19.15 22.23 9.61
CA PHE A 2 -19.66 20.89 9.88
C PHE A 2 -19.04 19.84 8.93
N LEU A 3 -18.35 18.86 9.51
CA LEU A 3 -17.93 17.62 8.85
C LEU A 3 -19.16 16.74 8.67
N HIS A 4 -19.78 16.82 7.50
CA HIS A 4 -20.67 15.77 7.02
C HIS A 4 -19.81 14.81 6.21
N ILE A 5 -19.27 13.79 6.90
CA ILE A 5 -18.55 12.68 6.28
C ILE A 5 -19.59 11.84 5.55
N GLN A 6 -19.89 12.23 4.31
CA GLN A 6 -20.39 11.27 3.33
C GLN A 6 -19.24 10.32 3.03
N TYR A 7 -19.52 9.02 3.09
CA TYR A 7 -18.64 7.90 2.76
C TYR A 7 -18.18 7.95 1.29
N LEU A 8 -17.42 8.98 0.91
CA LEU A 8 -16.61 8.94 -0.29
C LEU A 8 -15.39 8.10 0.05
N LEU A 9 -15.29 6.93 -0.60
CA LEU A 9 -14.03 6.18 -0.60
C LEU A 9 -12.94 7.15 -1.04
N PRO A 10 -11.87 7.34 -0.26
CA PRO A 10 -10.81 8.24 -0.66
C PRO A 10 -10.19 7.71 -1.96
N PHE A 11 -9.62 8.61 -2.74
CA PHE A 11 -8.86 8.25 -3.93
C PHE A 11 -7.69 7.37 -3.50
N VAL A 12 -7.70 6.12 -3.97
CA VAL A 12 -6.65 5.13 -3.75
C VAL A 12 -5.94 4.96 -5.09
N LEU A 13 -4.63 5.14 -5.09
CA LEU A 13 -3.81 4.65 -6.19
C LEU A 13 -3.88 3.11 -6.17
N VAL A 14 -4.28 2.52 -7.30
CA VAL A 14 -4.44 1.07 -7.41
C VAL A 14 -3.40 0.54 -8.37
N ALA A 15 -2.63 -0.45 -7.95
CA ALA A 15 -1.62 -1.11 -8.78
C ALA A 15 -2.20 -1.61 -10.11
N ALA A 16 -3.43 -2.15 -10.09
CA ALA A 16 -4.16 -2.62 -11.28
C ALA A 16 -4.57 -1.52 -12.28
N SER A 17 -4.17 -0.25 -12.08
CA SER A 17 -4.39 0.82 -13.06
C SER A 17 -3.75 0.52 -14.42
N GLU A 18 -2.73 -0.35 -14.46
CA GLU A 18 -2.05 -0.84 -15.68
C GLU A 18 -3.00 -1.40 -16.75
N VAL A 19 -4.23 -1.81 -16.37
CA VAL A 19 -5.27 -2.23 -17.32
C VAL A 19 -5.57 -1.12 -18.35
N ASN A 20 -5.39 0.14 -17.98
CA ASN A 20 -5.47 1.27 -18.89
C ASN A 20 -4.07 1.71 -19.32
N LEU A 21 -3.78 1.65 -20.63
CA LEU A 21 -2.49 2.03 -21.21
C LEU A 21 -2.10 3.49 -20.96
N LEU A 22 -3.05 4.36 -20.65
CA LEU A 22 -2.82 5.79 -20.37
C LEU A 22 -2.85 6.14 -18.88
N HIS A 23 -2.82 5.14 -17.99
CA HIS A 23 -3.01 5.37 -16.55
C HIS A 23 -2.00 6.34 -15.94
N LEU A 24 -0.74 6.28 -16.38
CA LEU A 24 0.33 7.16 -15.90
C LEU A 24 0.11 8.61 -16.32
N GLU A 25 -0.29 8.83 -17.57
CA GLU A 25 -0.65 10.15 -18.10
C GLU A 25 -1.85 10.75 -17.36
N TYR A 26 -2.82 9.92 -16.95
CA TYR A 26 -3.92 10.38 -16.11
C TYR A 26 -3.44 10.83 -14.72
N PHE A 27 -2.49 10.12 -14.08
CA PHE A 27 -1.93 10.56 -12.80
C PHE A 27 -1.17 11.88 -12.95
N GLN A 28 -0.38 12.05 -14.01
CA GLN A 28 0.30 13.31 -14.31
C GLN A 28 -0.66 14.45 -14.62
N PHE A 29 -1.76 14.18 -15.31
CA PHE A 29 -2.78 15.19 -15.56
C PHE A 29 -3.46 15.58 -14.24
N SER A 30 -3.86 14.60 -13.43
CA SER A 30 -4.49 14.82 -12.13
C SER A 30 -3.61 15.65 -11.20
N SER A 31 -2.30 15.38 -11.14
CA SER A 31 -1.39 16.15 -10.29
C SER A 31 -1.29 17.61 -10.70
N ARG A 32 -1.18 17.90 -12.00
CA ARG A 32 -1.19 19.27 -12.53
C ARG A 32 -2.48 20.00 -12.18
N MET A 33 -3.62 19.33 -12.33
CA MET A 33 -4.92 19.92 -11.97
C MET A 33 -5.03 20.17 -10.46
N THR A 34 -4.52 19.26 -9.63
CA THR A 34 -4.47 19.44 -8.17
C THR A 34 -3.56 20.60 -7.79
N ALA A 35 -2.36 20.70 -8.37
CA ALA A 35 -1.44 21.80 -8.12
C ALA A 35 -2.02 23.15 -8.53
N LEU A 36 -2.68 23.23 -9.69
CA LEU A 36 -3.35 24.44 -10.16
C LEU A 36 -4.48 24.86 -9.21
N ALA A 37 -5.33 23.92 -8.79
CA ALA A 37 -6.41 24.26 -7.89
C ALA A 37 -5.90 24.77 -6.54
N LEU A 38 -4.83 24.18 -6.00
CA LEU A 38 -4.17 24.67 -4.80
C LEU A 38 -3.57 26.07 -5.00
N ALA A 39 -2.95 26.35 -6.15
CA ALA A 39 -2.35 27.64 -6.45
C ALA A 39 -3.37 28.79 -6.56
N TYR A 40 -4.61 28.48 -6.98
CA TYR A 40 -5.68 29.46 -7.15
C TYR A 40 -6.78 29.38 -6.07
N ASP A 41 -6.53 28.66 -4.97
CA ASP A 41 -7.48 28.46 -3.87
C ASP A 41 -8.87 27.92 -4.33
N VAL A 42 -8.84 27.03 -5.33
CA VAL A 42 -10.03 26.36 -5.85
C VAL A 42 -10.23 25.05 -5.08
N GLN A 43 -11.41 24.90 -4.49
CA GLN A 43 -11.76 23.67 -3.77
C GLN A 43 -11.98 22.51 -4.74
N ILE A 44 -11.17 21.45 -4.61
CA ILE A 44 -11.39 20.17 -5.30
C ILE A 44 -12.18 19.23 -4.38
N ARG A 45 -13.20 18.57 -4.92
CA ARG A 45 -13.90 17.47 -4.23
C ARG A 45 -13.17 16.14 -4.46
N ALA A 46 -11.91 16.09 -4.09
CA ALA A 46 -11.08 14.89 -4.11
C ALA A 46 -10.44 14.73 -2.73
N PHE A 47 -10.51 13.52 -2.18
CA PHE A 47 -9.91 13.18 -0.90
C PHE A 47 -8.81 12.16 -1.16
N PHE A 48 -7.58 12.47 -0.76
CA PHE A 48 -6.47 11.52 -0.79
C PHE A 48 -6.28 10.92 0.61
N TYR A 49 -5.88 9.65 0.67
CA TYR A 49 -5.47 9.05 1.94
C TYR A 49 -4.25 9.78 2.51
N HIS A 50 -4.18 9.93 3.84
CA HIS A 50 -3.08 10.63 4.50
C HIS A 50 -1.70 10.02 4.16
N ILE A 51 -1.64 8.70 3.97
CA ILE A 51 -0.45 7.93 3.55
C ILE A 51 0.12 8.47 2.23
N PHE A 52 -0.74 8.90 1.32
CA PHE A 52 -0.31 9.44 0.02
C PHE A 52 0.51 10.72 0.19
N PHE A 53 0.14 11.58 1.14
CA PHE A 53 0.91 12.79 1.43
C PHE A 53 2.26 12.48 2.08
N PHE A 54 2.39 11.38 2.83
CA PHE A 54 3.69 10.95 3.31
C PHE A 54 4.60 10.53 2.16
N GLN A 55 4.07 9.84 1.16
CA GLN A 55 4.84 9.46 -0.02
C GLN A 55 5.29 10.68 -0.83
N LEU A 56 4.38 11.65 -1.08
CA LEU A 56 4.74 12.90 -1.76
C LEU A 56 5.75 13.74 -0.98
N ALA A 57 5.78 13.61 0.35
CA ALA A 57 6.74 14.28 1.22
C ALA A 57 8.02 13.44 1.47
N GLU A 58 8.20 12.32 0.77
CA GLU A 58 9.32 11.38 0.94
C GLU A 58 9.49 10.88 2.39
N LYS A 59 8.39 10.79 3.13
CA LYS A 59 8.36 10.28 4.51
C LYS A 59 8.06 8.78 4.53
N ALA A 60 8.68 8.08 5.48
CA ALA A 60 8.40 6.67 5.72
C ALA A 60 6.96 6.48 6.20
N VAL A 61 6.27 5.48 5.65
CA VAL A 61 4.92 5.11 6.07
C VAL A 61 5.02 4.00 7.11
N LEU A 62 4.51 4.23 8.32
CA LEU A 62 4.55 3.29 9.46
C LEU A 62 3.26 2.45 9.55
N LEU A 63 3.32 1.32 10.26
CA LEU A 63 2.16 0.44 10.46
C LEU A 63 0.99 1.20 11.14
N GLU A 64 1.31 2.06 12.11
CA GLU A 64 0.34 2.80 12.91
C GLU A 64 -0.47 3.80 12.07
N ASP A 65 0.15 4.40 11.05
CA ASP A 65 -0.52 5.27 10.08
C ASP A 65 -1.67 4.53 9.37
N ARG A 66 -1.60 3.20 9.28
CA ARG A 66 -2.52 2.41 8.45
C ARG A 66 -3.74 1.89 9.22
N ARG A 67 -3.75 2.04 10.55
CA ARG A 67 -4.83 1.54 11.42
C ARG A 67 -6.21 2.03 10.98
N ASP A 68 -6.31 3.33 10.67
CA ASP A 68 -7.58 3.96 10.31
C ASP A 68 -7.89 3.84 8.81
N ALA A 69 -6.85 3.65 7.99
CA ALA A 69 -7.02 3.56 6.54
C ALA A 69 -7.59 2.21 6.11
N TYR A 70 -7.13 1.11 6.74
CA TYR A 70 -7.54 -0.25 6.40
C TYR A 70 -7.58 -1.18 7.63
N PRO A 71 -8.64 -1.09 8.46
CA PRO A 71 -8.73 -1.82 9.73
C PRO A 71 -8.63 -3.35 9.58
N PHE A 72 -9.12 -3.90 8.47
CA PHE A 72 -9.08 -5.34 8.19
C PHE A 72 -7.65 -5.86 8.06
N PHE A 73 -6.83 -5.22 7.21
CA PHE A 73 -5.44 -5.65 7.02
C PHE A 73 -4.60 -5.43 8.27
N TYR A 74 -4.83 -4.32 8.98
CA TYR A 74 -4.19 -4.05 10.26
C TYR A 74 -4.48 -5.18 11.26
N HIS A 75 -5.74 -5.63 11.37
CA HIS A 75 -6.11 -6.74 12.25
C HIS A 75 -5.38 -8.03 11.88
N SER A 76 -5.39 -8.42 10.60
CA SER A 76 -4.72 -9.64 10.15
C SER A 76 -3.21 -9.63 10.39
N TRP A 77 -2.54 -8.48 10.23
CA TRP A 77 -1.12 -8.38 10.55
C TRP A 77 -0.86 -8.52 12.05
N ILE A 78 -1.69 -7.89 12.88
CA ILE A 78 -1.58 -8.01 14.33
C ILE A 78 -1.87 -9.45 14.79
N GLU A 79 -2.81 -10.15 14.17
CA GLU A 79 -3.07 -11.57 14.46
C GLU A 79 -1.84 -12.43 14.18
N ILE A 80 -1.23 -12.29 13.00
CA ILE A 80 -0.04 -13.06 12.62
C ILE A 80 1.15 -12.73 13.55
N LEU A 81 1.34 -11.46 13.91
CA LEU A 81 2.39 -11.04 14.84
C LEU A 81 2.22 -11.58 16.26
N ASN A 82 0.98 -11.89 16.67
CA ASN A 82 0.66 -12.42 17.99
C ASN A 82 0.42 -13.94 18.00
N MET A 83 0.67 -14.62 16.88
CA MET A 83 0.58 -16.09 16.83
C MET A 83 1.65 -16.74 17.71
N ASP A 84 1.33 -17.94 18.21
CA ASP A 84 2.26 -18.73 19.01
C ASP A 84 3.53 -19.05 18.21
N ALA A 85 4.70 -18.74 18.79
CA ALA A 85 5.99 -18.95 18.16
C ALA A 85 6.24 -20.42 17.81
N GLU A 86 5.76 -21.38 18.61
CA GLU A 86 5.92 -22.80 18.30
C GLU A 86 5.17 -23.21 17.02
N ILE A 87 4.01 -22.60 16.76
CA ILE A 87 3.23 -22.85 15.54
C ILE A 87 3.94 -22.25 14.34
N VAL A 88 4.45 -21.01 14.48
CA VAL A 88 5.15 -20.30 13.40
C VAL A 88 6.47 -20.98 13.06
N ASP A 89 7.28 -21.35 14.05
CA ASP A 89 8.61 -21.95 13.85
C ASP A 89 8.55 -23.38 13.28
N GLN A 90 7.41 -24.06 13.40
CA GLN A 90 7.15 -25.36 12.75
C GLN A 90 6.67 -25.24 11.30
N ASP A 91 6.80 -24.06 10.69
CA ASP A 91 6.28 -23.74 9.36
C ASP A 91 4.75 -23.95 9.25
N GLY A 92 4.03 -23.72 10.35
CA GLY A 92 2.57 -23.93 10.41
C GLY A 92 1.77 -23.03 9.48
N LEU A 93 2.38 -21.97 8.95
CA LEU A 93 1.76 -21.01 8.02
C LEU A 93 2.23 -21.17 6.56
N GLY A 94 3.31 -21.90 6.29
CA GLY A 94 3.84 -22.07 4.93
C GLY A 94 4.27 -20.75 4.27
N LEU A 95 4.68 -19.76 5.06
CA LEU A 95 5.01 -18.42 4.57
C LEU A 95 6.48 -18.32 4.17
N THR A 96 6.73 -17.63 3.06
CA THR A 96 8.07 -17.24 2.59
C THR A 96 8.07 -15.76 2.28
N PHE A 97 9.22 -15.16 1.97
CA PHE A 97 9.33 -13.71 1.68
C PHE A 97 8.82 -13.34 0.28
N VAL A 98 7.56 -13.68 0.03
CA VAL A 98 6.83 -13.45 -1.21
C VAL A 98 5.41 -12.94 -0.91
N CYS A 99 4.81 -12.26 -1.87
CA CYS A 99 3.39 -11.92 -1.83
C CYS A 99 2.72 -12.15 -3.19
N GLU A 100 1.39 -12.25 -3.19
CA GLU A 100 0.60 -12.28 -4.42
C GLU A 100 0.37 -10.85 -4.93
N GLY A 101 0.79 -10.58 -6.15
CA GLY A 101 0.44 -9.39 -6.92
C GLY A 101 -0.52 -9.71 -8.05
N GLU A 102 -1.34 -8.75 -8.43
CA GLU A 102 -2.22 -8.86 -9.59
C GLU A 102 -1.81 -7.82 -10.63
N SER A 103 -1.53 -8.25 -11.85
CA SER A 103 -1.28 -7.36 -12.99
C SER A 103 -1.93 -7.93 -14.24
N LEU A 104 -2.77 -7.09 -14.88
CA LEU A 104 -3.55 -7.41 -16.07
C LEU A 104 -4.44 -8.67 -15.91
N GLY A 105 -5.05 -8.83 -14.73
CA GLY A 105 -5.91 -9.98 -14.40
C GLY A 105 -5.15 -11.29 -14.19
N SER A 106 -3.82 -11.26 -14.20
CA SER A 106 -2.96 -12.40 -13.88
C SER A 106 -2.38 -12.24 -12.47
N ARG A 107 -2.57 -13.26 -11.64
CA ARG A 107 -1.96 -13.38 -10.32
C ARG A 107 -0.53 -13.88 -10.48
N ARG A 108 0.40 -13.19 -9.81
CA ARG A 108 1.83 -13.48 -9.89
C ARG A 108 2.40 -13.46 -8.47
N GLU A 109 3.35 -14.33 -8.22
CA GLU A 109 4.13 -14.30 -6.99
C GLU A 109 5.26 -13.27 -7.16
N ILE A 110 5.41 -12.39 -6.17
CA ILE A 110 6.42 -11.33 -6.13
C ILE A 110 7.30 -11.60 -4.92
N GLU A 111 8.59 -11.86 -5.15
CA GLU A 111 9.56 -11.92 -4.05
C GLU A 111 9.90 -10.50 -3.56
N PHE A 112 9.94 -10.29 -2.24
CA PHE A 112 10.29 -8.98 -1.68
C PHE A 112 11.75 -8.59 -1.92
N PHE A 113 12.63 -9.59 -2.04
CA PHE A 113 14.04 -9.45 -2.35
C PHE A 113 14.54 -10.75 -3.03
N PRO A 114 15.70 -10.73 -3.70
CA PRO A 114 16.20 -11.91 -4.41
C PRO A 114 16.35 -13.14 -3.50
N ASN A 115 15.81 -14.28 -3.93
CA ASN A 115 15.75 -15.55 -3.20
C ASN A 115 14.84 -15.51 -1.95
N GLY A 116 13.90 -14.57 -1.86
CA GLY A 116 12.95 -14.48 -0.75
C GLY A 116 12.07 -15.72 -0.62
N LYS A 117 11.75 -16.38 -1.74
CA LYS A 117 10.99 -17.64 -1.78
C LYS A 117 11.69 -18.80 -1.05
N ALA A 118 13.02 -18.77 -0.97
CA ALA A 118 13.78 -19.83 -0.31
C ALA A 118 13.88 -19.66 1.22
N ILE A 119 13.42 -18.52 1.74
CA ILE A 119 13.51 -18.19 3.17
C ILE A 119 12.13 -18.35 3.79
N VAL A 120 12.02 -19.28 4.72
CA VAL A 120 10.79 -19.50 5.51
C VAL A 120 10.63 -18.38 6.54
N VAL A 121 9.39 -17.92 6.70
CA VAL A 121 9.04 -16.95 7.74
C VAL A 121 8.89 -17.68 9.07
N ASP A 122 9.62 -17.23 10.07
CA ASP A 122 9.64 -17.77 11.43
C ASP A 122 9.31 -16.66 12.46
N SER A 123 9.22 -17.01 13.75
CA SER A 123 8.91 -16.05 14.81
C SER A 123 9.93 -14.90 14.92
N LYS A 124 11.18 -15.12 14.49
CA LYS A 124 12.27 -14.13 14.58
C LYS A 124 12.23 -13.12 13.45
N ASN A 125 11.72 -13.51 12.29
CA ASN A 125 11.70 -12.70 11.09
C ASN A 125 10.27 -12.24 10.69
N MET A 126 9.24 -12.66 11.42
CA MET A 126 7.83 -12.32 11.17
C MET A 126 7.57 -10.81 11.12
N GLU A 127 8.13 -10.05 12.06
CA GLU A 127 7.96 -8.59 12.07
C GLU A 127 8.53 -7.95 10.80
N TYR A 128 9.68 -8.45 10.33
CA TYR A 128 10.28 -7.99 9.10
C TYR A 128 9.42 -8.35 7.88
N TYR A 129 8.89 -9.57 7.82
CA TYR A 129 7.96 -10.00 6.78
C TYR A 129 6.70 -9.13 6.71
N VAL A 130 6.07 -8.85 7.86
CA VAL A 130 4.88 -7.98 7.94
C VAL A 130 5.22 -6.56 7.48
N ASN A 131 6.37 -6.00 7.89
CA ASN A 131 6.82 -4.71 7.41
C ASN A 131 7.00 -4.68 5.89
N LEU A 132 7.54 -5.75 5.28
CA LEU A 132 7.68 -5.85 3.82
C LEU A 132 6.32 -5.93 3.10
N LEU A 133 5.37 -6.73 3.60
CA LEU A 133 4.00 -6.77 3.09
C LEU A 133 3.37 -5.39 3.04
N ILE A 134 3.54 -4.65 4.14
CA ILE A 134 3.02 -3.31 4.32
C ILE A 134 3.69 -2.32 3.35
N GLN A 135 5.03 -2.34 3.24
CA GLN A 135 5.75 -1.49 2.31
C GLN A 135 5.36 -1.79 0.87
N HIS A 136 5.27 -3.07 0.49
CA HIS A 136 4.88 -3.45 -0.86
C HIS A 136 3.47 -2.96 -1.20
N ARG A 137 2.50 -3.23 -0.33
CA ARG A 137 1.09 -2.91 -0.60
C ARG A 137 0.81 -1.42 -0.74
N TYR A 138 1.51 -0.56 0.00
CA TYR A 138 1.20 0.86 -0.01
C TYR A 138 2.22 1.71 -0.74
N VAL A 139 3.47 1.27 -0.86
CA VAL A 139 4.55 2.09 -1.43
C VAL A 139 5.01 1.49 -2.75
N THR A 140 5.57 0.27 -2.72
CA THR A 140 6.22 -0.30 -3.91
C THR A 140 5.23 -0.59 -5.04
N SER A 141 4.06 -1.13 -4.74
CA SER A 141 3.06 -1.53 -5.76
C SER A 141 2.40 -0.36 -6.50
N ILE A 142 2.57 0.86 -6.01
CA ILE A 142 2.03 2.08 -6.63
C ILE A 142 3.12 3.11 -6.94
N ALA A 143 4.39 2.75 -6.84
CA ALA A 143 5.51 3.69 -6.91
C ALA A 143 5.55 4.46 -8.23
N GLU A 144 5.20 3.82 -9.34
CA GLU A 144 5.15 4.46 -10.66
C GLU A 144 4.02 5.49 -10.75
N GLN A 145 2.83 5.14 -10.26
CA GLN A 145 1.68 6.03 -10.19
C GLN A 145 1.98 7.25 -9.31
N VAL A 146 2.64 7.05 -8.17
CA VAL A 146 3.08 8.12 -7.27
C VAL A 146 4.10 9.02 -7.97
N ALA A 147 5.09 8.45 -8.67
CA ALA A 147 6.12 9.21 -9.38
C ALA A 147 5.55 10.06 -10.52
N TYR A 148 4.51 9.60 -11.21
CA TYR A 148 3.82 10.42 -12.22
C TYR A 148 2.92 11.49 -11.58
N PHE A 149 2.49 11.29 -10.33
CA PHE A 149 1.69 12.27 -9.60
C PHE A 149 2.54 13.34 -8.89
N SER A 150 3.76 13.05 -8.46
CA SER A 150 4.67 14.02 -7.83
C SER A 150 5.15 15.09 -8.80
#